data_AF-A0ABD6S8I6-F1
#
_entry.id   AF-A0ABD6S8I6-F1
#
_cell.length_a   1.000
_cell.length_b   1.000
_cell.length_c   1.000
_cell.angle_alpha   90.00
_cell.angle_beta   90.00
_cell.angle_gamma   90.00
#
_symmetry.space_group_name_H-M   'P 1'
#
loop_
_entity.id
_entity.type
_entity.pdbx_description
1 polymer ?
#
loop_
_entity_poly.entity_id
_entity_poly.type
_entity_poly.pdbx_seq_one_letter_code
_entity_poly.pdbx_strand_id
1 'polypeptide(L)'
;MAYLNSTKAAGNRYFYLSRYTGKKEHTCKKYENFYSFGNQNVALERLSLWLLDQNFMPKELVDLGISHEDISRWRSKVLEMVQKVS
;
A
#
# COMPACT_ATOMS: atom_id res chain seq x y z
N MET A 1 -11.59 1.91 -6.04
CA MET A 1 -10.35 1.22 -6.45
C MET A 1 -9.25 1.56 -5.46
N ALA A 2 -8.62 0.53 -4.87
CA ALA A 2 -7.52 0.70 -3.93
C ALA A 2 -6.21 0.97 -4.69
N TYR A 3 -5.32 1.78 -4.12
CA TYR A 3 -4.00 2.01 -4.69
C TYR A 3 -2.95 2.20 -3.59
N LEU A 4 -1.70 1.85 -3.91
CA LEU A 4 -0.56 2.06 -3.02
C LEU A 4 -0.23 3.56 -2.93
N ASN A 5 -0.19 4.06 -1.70
CA ASN A 5 0.25 5.40 -1.36
C ASN A 5 1.47 5.32 -0.42
N SER A 6 2.28 6.38 -0.40
CA SER A 6 3.40 6.45 0.53
C SER A 6 3.58 7.85 1.11
N THR A 7 4.13 7.92 2.32
CA THR A 7 4.42 9.18 3.01
C THR A 7 5.81 9.10 3.63
N LYS A 8 6.58 10.17 3.49
CA LYS A 8 7.87 10.31 4.17
C LYS A 8 7.67 10.95 5.54
N ALA A 9 8.28 10.39 6.57
CA ALA A 9 8.30 10.95 7.92
C ALA A 9 9.62 10.60 8.60
N ALA A 10 10.32 11.61 9.11
CA ALA A 10 11.59 11.46 9.85
C ALA A 10 12.60 10.51 9.16
N GLY A 11 12.90 10.77 7.89
CA GLY A 11 13.85 9.96 7.09
C GLY A 11 13.32 8.60 6.61
N ASN A 12 12.19 8.13 7.16
CA ASN A 12 11.57 6.87 6.78
C ASN A 12 10.44 7.07 5.76
N ARG A 13 10.14 6.02 4.99
CA ARG A 13 8.98 5.97 4.11
C ARG A 13 8.01 4.90 4.59
N TYR A 14 6.75 5.30 4.73
CA TYR A 14 5.65 4.44 5.14
C TYR A 14 4.68 4.22 3.97
N PHE A 15 4.11 3.03 3.88
CA PHE A 15 3.25 2.61 2.79
C PHE A 15 1.85 2.26 3.28
N TYR A 16 0.85 2.63 2.48
CA TYR A 16 -0.57 2.47 2.79
C TYR A 16 -1.35 2.02 1.56
N LEU A 17 -2.47 1.31 1.77
CA LEU A 17 -3.53 1.30 0.76
C LEU A 17 -4.46 2.46 1.01
N SER A 18 -4.72 3.19 -0.07
CA SER A 18 -5.64 4.32 -0.09
C SER A 18 -6.78 4.06 -1.06
N ARG A 19 -7.95 4.62 -0.76
CA ARG A 19 -9.07 4.69 -1.70
C ARG A 19 -9.51 6.12 -1.88
N TYR A 20 -9.93 6.47 -3.09
CA TYR A 20 -10.51 7.77 -3.37
C TYR A 20 -11.87 7.89 -2.66
N THR A 21 -12.08 8.96 -1.91
CA THR A 21 -13.30 9.22 -1.13
C THR A 21 -14.08 10.44 -1.62
N GLY A 22 -13.66 11.05 -2.73
CA GLY A 22 -14.26 12.30 -3.20
C GLY A 22 -13.87 13.52 -2.36
N LYS A 23 -14.56 14.63 -2.58
CA LYS A 23 -14.37 15.87 -1.81
C LYS A 23 -15.10 15.72 -0.46
N LYS A 24 -14.36 15.77 0.64
CA LYS A 24 -14.93 15.86 2.00
C LYS A 24 -15.03 17.34 2.39
N GLU A 25 -16.13 17.75 3.04
CA GLU A 25 -16.41 19.18 3.35
C GLU A 25 -15.32 19.87 4.18
N HIS A 26 -14.64 19.11 5.05
CA HIS A 26 -13.67 19.64 6.01
C HIS A 26 -12.21 19.28 5.70
N THR A 27 -11.91 18.67 4.54
CA THR A 27 -10.52 18.36 4.17
C THR A 27 -10.26 18.43 2.68
N CYS A 28 -9.09 18.97 2.33
CA CYS A 28 -8.56 18.93 0.97
C CYS A 28 -8.14 17.51 0.53
N LYS A 29 -8.05 16.54 1.47
CA LYS A 29 -7.70 15.16 1.15
C LYS A 29 -8.88 14.47 0.48
N LYS A 30 -8.67 14.04 -0.77
CA LYS A 30 -9.67 13.31 -1.57
C LYS A 30 -9.55 11.80 -1.46
N TYR A 31 -8.78 11.31 -0.49
CA TYR A 31 -8.53 9.91 -0.27
C TYR A 31 -8.40 9.64 1.23
N GLU A 32 -8.58 8.38 1.60
CA GLU A 32 -8.26 7.90 2.94
C GLU A 32 -7.35 6.68 2.85
N ASN A 33 -6.45 6.58 3.84
CA ASN A 33 -5.62 5.42 4.04
C ASN A 33 -6.42 4.45 4.89
N PHE A 34 -6.72 3.27 4.37
CA PHE A 34 -7.55 2.28 5.07
C PHE A 34 -6.76 1.03 5.48
N TYR A 35 -5.54 0.86 4.98
CA TYR A 35 -4.62 -0.18 5.43
C TYR A 35 -3.19 0.33 5.50
N SER A 36 -2.47 -0.02 6.56
CA SER A 36 -1.06 0.33 6.75
C SER A 36 -0.18 -0.89 6.53
N PHE A 37 0.78 -0.77 5.63
CA PHE A 37 1.86 -1.76 5.48
C PHE A 37 2.99 -1.52 6.48
N GLY A 38 3.14 -0.29 6.99
CA GLY A 38 4.28 0.11 7.81
C GLY A 38 5.42 0.67 6.98
N ASN A 39 6.65 0.57 7.51
CA ASN A 39 7.84 1.04 6.82
C ASN A 39 8.18 0.17 5.59
N GLN A 40 9.17 0.60 4.83
CA GLN A 40 9.59 -0.05 3.59
C GLN A 40 9.89 -1.55 3.71
N ASN A 41 10.64 -1.96 4.74
CA ASN A 41 11.03 -3.36 4.90
C ASN A 41 9.80 -4.23 5.19
N VAL A 42 8.94 -3.77 6.11
CA VAL A 42 7.69 -4.45 6.45
C VAL A 42 6.74 -4.52 5.24
N ALA A 43 6.69 -3.45 4.45
CA ALA A 43 5.88 -3.43 3.23
C ALA A 43 6.35 -4.45 2.20
N LEU A 44 7.67 -4.56 1.97
CA LEU A 44 8.24 -5.57 1.06
C LEU A 44 7.97 -6.99 1.53
N GLU A 45 8.15 -7.26 2.83
CA GLU A 45 7.90 -8.58 3.41
C GLU A 45 6.43 -8.97 3.24
N ARG A 46 5.50 -8.10 3.65
CA ARG A 46 4.05 -8.35 3.52
C ARG A 46 3.62 -8.56 2.07
N LEU A 47 4.04 -7.69 1.16
CA LEU A 47 3.69 -7.82 -0.26
C LEU A 47 4.30 -9.08 -0.89
N SER A 48 5.48 -9.51 -0.44
CA SER A 48 6.08 -10.76 -0.89
C SER A 48 5.30 -11.97 -0.36
N LEU A 49 4.88 -11.96 0.91
CA LEU A 49 4.03 -13.01 1.49
C LEU A 49 2.70 -13.12 0.75
N TRP A 50 2.05 -12.00 0.46
CA TRP A 50 0.78 -11.98 -0.27
C TRP A 50 0.90 -12.48 -1.72
N LEU A 51 2.06 -12.32 -2.35
CA LEU A 51 2.33 -12.89 -3.69
C LEU A 51 2.53 -14.40 -3.66
N LEU A 52 3.06 -14.93 -2.56
CA LEU A 52 3.27 -16.36 -2.37
C LEU A 52 1.95 -17.05 -2.02
N ASP A 53 1.20 -16.47 -1.08
CA ASP A 53 -0.10 -16.98 -0.66
C ASP A 53 -1.03 -15.82 -0.25
N GLN A 54 -2.16 -15.71 -0.96
CA GLN A 54 -3.17 -14.69 -0.68
C GLN A 54 -3.94 -14.93 0.63
N ASN A 55 -3.83 -16.10 1.26
CA ASN A 55 -4.42 -16.36 2.57
C ASN A 55 -3.82 -15.49 3.69
N PHE A 56 -2.61 -14.94 3.48
CA PHE A 56 -2.01 -13.97 4.40
C PHE A 56 -2.60 -12.57 4.27
N MET A 57 -3.47 -12.33 3.28
CA MET A 57 -4.17 -11.07 3.15
C MET A 57 -5.30 -10.99 4.18
N PRO A 58 -5.48 -9.83 4.84
CA PRO A 58 -6.69 -9.55 5.57
C PRO A 58 -7.92 -9.76 4.69
N LYS A 59 -8.93 -10.46 5.19
CA LYS A 59 -10.16 -10.78 4.44
C LYS A 59 -10.81 -9.55 3.82
N GLU A 60 -10.84 -8.44 4.56
CA GLU A 60 -11.36 -7.15 4.08
C GLU A 60 -10.68 -6.66 2.80
N LEU A 61 -9.40 -6.99 2.59
CA LEU A 61 -8.64 -6.63 1.40
C LEU A 61 -8.91 -7.57 0.24
N VAL A 62 -9.17 -8.85 0.52
CA VAL A 62 -9.60 -9.84 -0.48
C VAL A 62 -10.98 -9.45 -1.02
N ASP A 63 -11.90 -9.07 -0.12
CA ASP A 63 -13.26 -8.65 -0.46
C ASP A 63 -13.30 -7.36 -1.32
N LEU A 64 -12.23 -6.55 -1.29
CA LEU A 64 -12.07 -5.37 -2.15
C LEU A 64 -11.67 -5.72 -3.60
N GLY A 65 -11.44 -7.00 -3.91
CA GLY A 65 -11.07 -7.47 -5.24
C GLY A 65 -9.63 -7.12 -5.63
N ILE A 66 -8.72 -7.06 -4.65
CA ILE A 66 -7.29 -6.83 -4.91
C ILE A 66 -6.70 -8.05 -5.62
N SER A 67 -6.20 -7.85 -6.83
CA SER A 67 -5.66 -8.93 -7.65
C SER A 67 -4.20 -9.25 -7.31
N HIS A 68 -3.73 -10.43 -7.70
CA HIS A 68 -2.31 -10.78 -7.63
C HIS A 68 -1.43 -9.77 -8.40
N GLU A 69 -1.93 -9.27 -9.53
CA GLU A 69 -1.23 -8.27 -10.33
C GLU A 69 -1.08 -6.93 -9.61
N ASP A 70 -2.10 -6.50 -8.86
CA ASP A 70 -2.02 -5.29 -8.03
C ASP A 70 -0.91 -5.41 -6.98
N ILE A 71 -0.84 -6.56 -6.29
CA ILE A 71 0.18 -6.84 -5.28
C ILE A 71 1.58 -6.83 -5.91
N SER A 72 1.72 -7.44 -7.09
CA SER A 72 2.99 -7.47 -7.83
C SER A 72 3.44 -6.07 -8.22
N ARG A 73 2.55 -5.26 -8.78
CA ARG A 73 2.81 -3.85 -9.13
C ARG A 73 3.18 -3.02 -7.89
N TRP A 74 2.51 -3.23 -6.76
CA TRP A 74 2.83 -2.54 -5.52
C TRP A 74 4.21 -2.91 -4.99
N ARG A 75 4.55 -4.20 -4.98
CA ARG A 75 5.87 -4.69 -4.55
C ARG A 75 6.99 -4.08 -5.40
N SER A 76 6.83 -4.07 -6.73
CA SER A 76 7.81 -3.45 -7.64
C SER A 76 7.98 -1.96 -7.37
N LYS A 77 6.89 -1.21 -7.14
CA LYS A 77 6.97 0.21 -6.75
C LYS A 77 7.70 0.42 -5.43
N VAL A 78 7.49 -0.44 -4.44
CA VAL A 78 8.24 -0.35 -3.17
C VAL A 78 9.74 -0.58 -3.43
N LEU A 79 10.09 -1.61 -4.21
CA LEU A 79 11.49 -1.91 -4.59
C LEU A 79 12.18 -0.75 -5.32
N GLU A 80 11.53 -0.15 -6.32
CA GLU A 80 12.06 1.00 -7.04
C GLU A 80 12.30 2.20 -6.12
N MET A 81 11.40 2.42 -5.16
CA MET A 81 11.55 3.50 -4.18
C MET A 81 12.68 3.24 -3.18
N VAL A 82 13.03 1.97 -2.91
CA VAL A 82 14.20 1.59 -2.11
C VAL A 82 15.48 1.95 -2.84
N GLN A 83 15.60 1.50 -4.09
CA GLN A 83 16.83 1.62 -4.89
C GLN A 83 17.18 3.07 -5.22
N LYS A 84 16.20 3.98 -5.28
CA LYS A 84 16.44 5.42 -5.49
C LYS A 84 16.95 6.15 -4.25
N VAL A 85 16.99 5.50 -3.09
CA VAL A 85 17.44 6.08 -1.81
C VAL A 85 18.82 5.53 -1.39
N SER A 86 19.32 4.49 -2.09
CA SER A 86 20.67 3.91 -1.94
C SER A 86 21.63 4.52 -2.96
#